data_AF-A0A562F967-F1
#
_entry.id   AF-A0A562F967-F1
#
_cell.length_a   1.000
_cell.length_b   1.000
_cell.length_c   1.000
_cell.angle_alpha   90.00
_cell.angle_beta   90.00
_cell.angle_gamma   90.00
#
_symmetry.space_group_name_H-M   'P 1'
#
loop_
_entity.id
_entity.type
_entity.pdbx_description
1 polymer ?
#
loop_
_entity_poly.entity_id
_entity_poly.type
_entity_poly.pdbx_seq_one_letter_code
_entity_poly.pdbx_strand_id
1 'polypeptide(L)'
;MRWLIPIAAMVALALLHSSPALAFSSREAGLVVEVLEELARARGESVYYDEEAADDWYEFDSEESGLIPAAGFSRPSWREAYERTLKGLIALVPEDEFEEISRGLTEKIGRIGGLSDSQRAEIVAEMKQAAERLAGVRAEGAAYAEAVKPYEQRMRDLAGF
;
A
#
# COMPACT_ATOMS: atom_id res chain seq x y z
N MET A 1 54.72 -35.75 33.54
CA MET A 1 54.84 -34.32 33.13
C MET A 1 54.59 -34.20 31.64
N ARG A 2 53.41 -33.70 31.26
CA ARG A 2 53.16 -32.73 30.17
C ARG A 2 51.64 -32.60 30.03
N TRP A 3 51.17 -31.44 30.44
CA TRP A 3 49.80 -31.00 30.35
C TRP A 3 49.46 -30.75 28.88
N LEU A 4 48.32 -31.25 28.42
CA LEU A 4 47.69 -30.78 27.20
C LEU A 4 46.28 -30.32 27.59
N ILE A 5 46.11 -29.00 27.65
CA ILE A 5 44.82 -28.34 27.86
C ILE A 5 44.08 -28.41 26.51
N PRO A 6 42.91 -29.06 26.40
CA PRO A 6 42.08 -28.86 25.23
C PRO A 6 41.43 -27.48 25.33
N ILE A 7 41.75 -26.60 24.38
CA ILE A 7 41.12 -25.30 24.17
C ILE A 7 39.65 -25.58 23.80
N ALA A 8 38.74 -25.31 24.74
CA ALA A 8 37.31 -25.32 24.48
C ALA A 8 36.97 -24.08 23.63
N ALA A 9 36.88 -24.27 22.30
CA ALA A 9 36.37 -23.26 21.39
C ALA A 9 34.84 -23.19 21.54
N MET A 10 34.35 -22.33 22.44
CA MET A 10 32.96 -21.89 22.47
C MET A 10 32.73 -20.95 21.29
N VAL A 11 32.34 -21.50 20.13
CA VAL A 11 31.66 -20.71 19.10
C VAL A 11 30.21 -20.61 19.54
N ALA A 12 29.88 -19.51 20.21
CA ALA A 12 28.50 -19.11 20.43
C ALA A 12 27.89 -18.78 19.06
N LEU A 13 27.23 -19.78 18.46
CA LEU A 13 26.40 -19.59 17.29
C LEU A 13 25.18 -18.76 17.77
N ALA A 14 25.31 -17.44 17.65
CA ALA A 14 24.18 -16.54 17.71
C ALA A 14 23.23 -16.95 16.58
N LEU A 15 22.20 -17.73 16.93
CA LEU A 15 21.04 -17.96 16.10
C LEU A 15 20.39 -16.59 15.91
N LEU A 16 20.82 -15.92 14.84
CA LEU A 16 20.10 -14.84 14.21
C LEU A 16 18.65 -15.31 14.09
N HIS A 17 17.78 -14.71 14.90
CA HIS A 17 16.34 -14.78 14.70
C HIS A 17 16.03 -13.99 13.44
N SER A 18 16.39 -14.55 12.29
CA SER A 18 15.81 -14.17 11.02
C SER A 18 14.38 -14.69 11.08
N SER A 19 13.48 -13.91 11.70
CA SER A 19 12.06 -14.09 11.46
C SER A 19 11.92 -14.14 9.94
N PRO A 20 11.41 -15.24 9.35
CA PRO A 20 11.15 -15.24 7.92
C PRO A 20 10.27 -14.02 7.68
N ALA A 21 10.68 -13.14 6.77
CA ALA A 21 9.82 -12.05 6.33
C ALA A 21 8.53 -12.72 5.90
N LEU A 22 7.50 -12.65 6.75
CA LEU A 22 6.23 -13.31 6.51
C LEU A 22 5.71 -12.68 5.22
N ALA A 23 5.57 -13.49 4.18
CA ALA A 23 4.97 -13.03 2.94
C ALA A 23 3.59 -12.45 3.30
N PHE A 24 3.32 -11.24 2.79
CA PHE A 24 2.06 -10.55 3.01
C PHE A 24 0.89 -11.50 2.73
N SER A 25 0.05 -11.71 3.74
CA SER A 25 -0.93 -12.78 3.72
C SER A 25 -2.33 -12.24 3.49
N SER A 26 -3.22 -13.10 2.95
CA SER A 26 -4.63 -12.74 2.82
C SER A 26 -5.27 -12.38 4.17
N ARG A 27 -4.84 -13.01 5.27
CA ARG A 27 -5.28 -12.63 6.62
C ARG A 27 -4.90 -11.19 6.97
N GLU A 28 -3.68 -10.79 6.65
CA GLU A 28 -3.18 -9.44 6.93
C GLU A 28 -3.93 -8.40 6.10
N ALA A 29 -4.16 -8.68 4.81
CA ALA A 29 -5.02 -7.86 3.96
C ALA A 29 -6.45 -7.73 4.53
N GLY A 30 -7.02 -8.84 5.02
CA GLY A 30 -8.34 -8.84 5.65
C GLY A 30 -8.43 -7.95 6.89
N LEU A 31 -7.41 -7.97 7.75
CA LEU A 31 -7.35 -7.09 8.92
C LEU A 31 -7.26 -5.61 8.51
N VAL A 32 -6.47 -5.29 7.49
CA VAL A 32 -6.40 -3.93 6.95
C VAL A 32 -7.78 -3.48 6.45
N VAL A 33 -8.46 -4.32 5.66
CA VAL A 33 -9.79 -4.02 5.11
C VAL A 33 -10.81 -3.77 6.21
N GLU A 34 -10.87 -4.65 7.23
CA GLU A 34 -11.80 -4.50 8.35
C GLU A 34 -11.57 -3.21 9.13
N VAL A 35 -10.32 -2.84 9.38
CA VAL A 35 -9.98 -1.58 10.03
C VAL A 35 -10.39 -0.39 9.16
N LEU A 36 -10.08 -0.42 7.87
CA LEU A 36 -10.42 0.67 6.96
C LEU A 36 -11.92 0.86 6.78
N GLU A 37 -12.73 -0.20 6.82
CA GLU A 37 -14.20 -0.05 6.77
C GLU A 37 -14.75 0.75 7.95
N GLU A 38 -14.24 0.51 9.15
CA GLU A 38 -14.66 1.23 10.34
C GLU A 38 -14.11 2.65 10.36
N LEU A 39 -12.84 2.85 10.01
CA LEU A 39 -12.24 4.18 9.95
C LEU A 39 -12.84 5.05 8.85
N ALA A 40 -13.06 4.51 7.65
CA ALA A 40 -13.71 5.24 6.55
C ALA A 40 -15.13 5.65 6.92
N ARG A 41 -15.88 4.78 7.60
CA ARG A 41 -17.22 5.11 8.11
C ARG A 41 -17.18 6.21 9.17
N ALA A 42 -16.21 6.17 10.08
CA ALA A 42 -16.05 7.16 11.14
C ALA A 42 -15.63 8.53 10.58
N ARG A 43 -14.69 8.55 9.64
CA ARG A 43 -14.16 9.77 9.00
C ARG A 43 -15.09 10.33 7.92
N GLY A 44 -15.95 9.49 7.34
CA GLY A 44 -16.82 9.86 6.22
C GLY A 44 -16.05 10.09 4.92
N GLU A 45 -14.89 9.47 4.78
CA GLU A 45 -13.96 9.64 3.65
C GLU A 45 -13.66 8.28 3.00
N SER A 46 -13.45 8.30 1.68
CA SER A 46 -12.98 7.14 0.92
C SER A 46 -11.50 6.87 1.17
N VAL A 47 -11.09 5.61 1.04
CA VAL A 47 -9.70 5.18 1.15
C VAL A 47 -8.92 5.59 -0.11
N TYR A 48 -7.72 6.14 0.05
CA TYR A 48 -6.90 6.67 -1.05
C TYR A 48 -5.46 6.14 -0.99
N TYR A 49 -4.75 6.17 -2.12
CA TYR A 49 -3.35 5.79 -2.19
C TYR A 49 -2.47 7.02 -2.44
N ASP A 50 -1.65 7.38 -1.45
CA ASP A 50 -0.50 8.26 -1.57
C ASP A 50 0.56 7.90 -0.51
N GLU A 51 1.66 8.66 -0.44
CA GLU A 51 2.80 8.40 0.46
C GLU A 51 2.47 8.65 1.95
N GLU A 52 1.46 9.47 2.25
CA GLU A 52 1.09 9.91 3.60
C GLU A 52 -0.20 9.22 4.11
N ALA A 53 -1.01 8.65 3.22
CA ALA A 53 -2.32 8.09 3.51
C ALA A 53 -2.34 7.11 4.68
N ALA A 54 -1.38 6.20 4.74
CA ALA A 54 -1.30 5.24 5.84
C ALA A 54 -1.03 5.93 7.18
N ASP A 55 -0.20 6.98 7.17
CA ASP A 55 0.14 7.75 8.35
C ASP A 55 -1.05 8.59 8.83
N ASP A 56 -1.80 9.18 7.90
CA ASP A 56 -3.04 9.92 8.19
C ASP A 56 -4.08 9.03 8.87
N TRP A 57 -4.30 7.82 8.35
CA TRP A 57 -5.22 6.86 8.98
C TRP A 57 -4.74 6.43 10.36
N TYR A 58 -3.44 6.27 10.55
CA TYR A 58 -2.87 5.92 11.86
C TYR A 58 -3.06 7.04 12.88
N GLU A 59 -2.84 8.29 12.48
CA GLU A 59 -3.02 9.46 13.34
C GLU A 59 -4.49 9.62 13.73
N PHE A 60 -5.40 9.55 12.75
CA PHE A 60 -6.84 9.59 13.00
C PHE A 60 -7.29 8.49 13.96
N ASP A 61 -6.89 7.24 13.73
CA ASP A 61 -7.24 6.13 14.61
C ASP A 61 -6.71 6.31 16.04
N SER A 62 -5.51 6.90 16.18
CA SER A 62 -4.89 7.12 17.50
C SER A 62 -5.64 8.12 18.36
N GLU A 63 -6.37 9.06 17.74
CA GLU A 63 -7.17 10.07 18.43
C GLU A 63 -8.58 9.57 18.78
N GLU A 64 -9.11 8.62 18.00
CA GLU A 64 -10.52 8.21 18.07
C GLU A 64 -10.72 6.81 18.67
N SER A 65 -10.18 5.76 18.04
CA SER A 65 -10.66 4.39 18.22
C SER A 65 -9.59 3.35 18.60
N GLY A 66 -8.33 3.55 18.21
CA GLY A 66 -7.23 2.61 18.47
C GLY A 66 -7.40 1.23 17.82
N LEU A 67 -8.13 1.13 16.72
CA LEU A 67 -8.39 -0.10 15.96
C LEU A 67 -7.12 -0.64 15.30
N ILE A 68 -6.23 0.21 14.78
CA ILE A 68 -5.01 -0.22 14.11
C ILE A 68 -4.07 -0.95 15.09
N PRO A 69 -3.73 -0.38 16.28
CA PRO A 69 -3.02 -1.12 17.32
C PRO A 69 -3.77 -2.35 17.83
N ALA A 70 -5.11 -2.29 17.97
CA ALA A 70 -5.91 -3.42 18.44
C ALA A 70 -5.89 -4.60 17.46
N ALA A 71 -5.79 -4.34 16.15
CA ALA A 71 -5.58 -5.34 15.11
C ALA A 71 -4.15 -5.91 15.09
N GLY A 72 -3.25 -5.39 15.95
CA GLY A 72 -1.88 -5.87 16.11
C GLY A 72 -0.84 -5.12 15.28
N PHE A 73 -1.21 -4.00 14.65
CA PHE A 73 -0.28 -3.22 13.85
C PHE A 73 0.41 -2.12 14.68
N SER A 74 1.74 -2.08 14.59
CA SER A 74 2.53 -0.89 14.86
C SER A 74 2.39 0.12 13.71
N ARG A 75 2.76 1.40 13.91
CA ARG A 75 2.75 2.40 12.83
C ARG A 75 3.56 1.96 11.59
N PRO A 76 4.80 1.44 11.71
CA PRO A 76 5.55 0.95 10.55
C PRO A 76 4.88 -0.24 9.86
N SER A 77 4.39 -1.23 10.63
CA SER A 77 3.75 -2.41 10.04
C SER A 77 2.39 -2.08 9.42
N TRP A 78 1.67 -1.10 9.95
CA TRP A 78 0.45 -0.56 9.34
C TRP A 78 0.75 0.06 7.98
N ARG A 79 1.78 0.91 7.89
CA ARG A 79 2.18 1.53 6.63
C ARG A 79 2.48 0.49 5.56
N GLU A 80 3.28 -0.52 5.92
CA GLU A 80 3.58 -1.62 4.99
C GLU A 80 2.33 -2.41 4.59
N ALA A 81 1.48 -2.78 5.53
CA ALA A 81 0.28 -3.57 5.24
C ALA A 81 -0.74 -2.78 4.40
N TYR A 82 -0.92 -1.49 4.70
CA TYR A 82 -1.75 -0.56 3.93
C TYR A 82 -1.25 -0.45 2.49
N GLU A 83 0.03 -0.12 2.31
CA GLU A 83 0.64 0.05 0.99
C GLU A 83 0.50 -1.22 0.15
N ARG A 84 0.80 -2.39 0.73
CA ARG A 84 0.67 -3.69 0.05
C ARG A 84 -0.78 -3.99 -0.33
N THR A 85 -1.73 -3.66 0.54
CA THR A 85 -3.17 -3.85 0.29
C THR A 85 -3.63 -3.00 -0.90
N LEU A 86 -3.28 -1.71 -0.90
CA LEU A 86 -3.69 -0.78 -1.96
C LEU A 86 -2.99 -1.07 -3.29
N LYS A 87 -1.68 -1.41 -3.27
CA LYS A 87 -0.97 -1.88 -4.46
C LYS A 87 -1.60 -3.15 -5.03
N GLY A 88 -1.92 -4.11 -4.16
CA GLY A 88 -2.61 -5.33 -4.57
C GLY A 88 -3.98 -5.07 -5.21
N LEU A 89 -4.75 -4.11 -4.68
CA LEU A 89 -6.00 -3.67 -5.29
C LEU A 89 -5.78 -3.06 -6.69
N ILE A 90 -4.82 -2.14 -6.83
CA ILE A 90 -4.50 -1.50 -8.10
C ILE A 90 -4.05 -2.54 -9.15
N ALA A 91 -3.34 -3.58 -8.73
CA ALA A 91 -2.95 -4.70 -9.60
C ALA A 91 -4.12 -5.59 -10.04
N LEU A 92 -5.20 -5.65 -9.27
CA LEU A 92 -6.40 -6.42 -9.61
C LEU A 92 -7.34 -5.70 -10.57
N VAL A 93 -7.19 -4.38 -10.75
CA VAL A 93 -8.00 -3.62 -11.71
C VAL A 93 -7.82 -4.22 -13.12
N PRO A 94 -8.89 -4.55 -13.86
CA PRO A 94 -8.82 -5.00 -15.25
C PRO A 94 -8.01 -4.04 -16.13
N GLU A 95 -7.30 -4.58 -17.12
CA GLU A 95 -6.40 -3.78 -17.96
C GLU A 95 -7.14 -2.68 -18.74
N ASP A 96 -8.34 -2.98 -19.24
CA ASP A 96 -9.21 -2.03 -19.92
C ASP A 96 -9.67 -0.88 -19.01
N GLU A 97 -10.05 -1.20 -17.77
CA GLU A 97 -10.40 -0.22 -16.74
C GLU A 97 -9.17 0.65 -16.37
N PHE A 98 -8.00 0.02 -16.21
CA PHE A 98 -6.75 0.72 -15.89
C PHE A 98 -6.31 1.67 -17.00
N GLU A 99 -6.41 1.25 -18.27
CA GLU A 99 -6.16 2.09 -19.43
C GLU A 99 -7.13 3.27 -19.49
N GLU A 100 -8.41 3.04 -19.17
CA GLU A 100 -9.41 4.11 -19.13
C GLU A 100 -9.09 5.15 -18.05
N ILE A 101 -8.72 4.72 -16.84
CA ILE A 101 -8.27 5.61 -15.75
C ILE A 101 -7.06 6.43 -16.22
N SER A 102 -6.06 5.76 -16.78
CA SER A 102 -4.82 6.39 -17.25
C SER A 102 -5.06 7.39 -18.38
N ARG A 103 -5.95 7.06 -19.32
CA ARG A 103 -6.37 7.95 -20.42
C ARG A 103 -7.16 9.14 -19.88
N GLY A 104 -8.05 8.90 -18.92
CA GLY A 104 -8.84 9.92 -18.24
C GLY A 104 -8.01 11.01 -17.56
N LEU A 105 -6.84 10.66 -17.01
CA LEU A 105 -5.88 11.63 -16.45
C LEU A 105 -5.39 12.62 -17.50
N THR A 106 -5.17 12.17 -18.73
CA THR A 106 -4.59 13.00 -19.81
C THR A 106 -5.68 13.77 -20.59
N GLU A 107 -6.82 13.16 -20.85
CA GLU A 107 -7.88 13.72 -21.71
C GLU A 107 -8.66 14.87 -21.08
N LYS A 108 -8.80 14.90 -19.74
CA LYS A 108 -9.55 15.96 -19.06
C LYS A 108 -8.92 17.34 -19.28
N ILE A 109 -7.60 17.42 -19.46
CA ILE A 109 -6.86 18.67 -19.69
C ILE A 109 -7.14 19.25 -21.07
N GLY A 110 -7.28 18.41 -22.10
CA GLY A 110 -7.61 18.84 -23.47
C GLY A 110 -8.89 19.69 -23.56
N ARG A 111 -9.79 19.51 -22.59
CA ARG A 111 -11.07 20.21 -22.48
C ARG A 111 -11.03 21.45 -21.58
N ILE A 112 -9.93 21.69 -20.86
CA ILE A 112 -9.75 22.90 -20.04
C ILE A 112 -9.44 24.08 -20.98
N GLY A 113 -10.41 24.99 -21.11
CA GLY A 113 -10.23 26.27 -21.77
C GLY A 113 -9.42 27.25 -20.91
N GLY A 114 -8.74 28.21 -21.53
CA GLY A 114 -8.01 29.27 -20.83
C GLY A 114 -6.54 28.96 -20.49
N LEU A 115 -6.04 27.77 -20.81
CA LEU A 115 -4.61 27.45 -20.71
C LEU A 115 -3.86 27.86 -21.97
N SER A 116 -2.67 28.45 -21.81
CA SER A 116 -1.72 28.60 -22.93
C SER A 116 -1.21 27.22 -23.39
N ASP A 117 -0.63 27.16 -24.59
CA ASP A 117 -0.04 25.92 -25.11
C ASP A 117 1.09 25.39 -24.20
N SER A 118 1.88 26.29 -23.61
CA SER A 118 2.96 25.92 -22.69
C SER A 118 2.42 25.35 -21.37
N GLN A 119 1.40 25.98 -20.78
CA GLN A 119 0.76 25.49 -19.55
C GLN A 119 0.07 24.15 -19.79
N ARG A 120 -0.59 23.99 -20.94
CA ARG A 120 -1.20 22.72 -21.35
C ARG A 120 -0.16 21.62 -21.47
N ALA A 121 0.98 21.90 -22.10
CA ALA A 121 2.05 20.92 -22.26
C ALA A 121 2.64 20.48 -20.91
N GLU A 122 2.82 21.42 -19.97
CA GLU A 122 3.33 21.14 -18.62
C GLU A 122 2.39 20.21 -17.84
N ILE A 123 1.10 20.55 -17.76
CA ILE A 123 0.12 19.72 -17.03
C ILE A 123 -0.01 18.34 -17.69
N VAL A 124 0.02 18.25 -19.03
CA VAL A 124 0.02 16.95 -19.73
C VAL A 124 1.26 16.14 -19.38
N ALA A 125 2.44 16.76 -19.25
CA ALA A 125 3.65 16.07 -18.85
C ALA A 125 3.55 15.53 -17.41
N GLU A 126 3.01 16.31 -16.48
CA GLU A 126 2.76 15.89 -15.11
C GLU A 126 1.78 14.71 -15.02
N MET A 127 0.68 14.74 -15.79
CA MET A 127 -0.27 13.63 -15.81
C MET A 127 0.30 12.36 -16.42
N LYS A 128 1.18 12.47 -17.43
CA LYS A 128 1.90 11.32 -17.97
C LYS A 128 2.81 10.70 -16.91
N GLN A 129 3.56 11.53 -16.17
CA GLN A 129 4.38 11.04 -15.06
C GLN A 129 3.53 10.42 -13.96
N ALA A 130 2.33 10.95 -13.67
CA ALA A 130 1.39 10.35 -12.73
C ALA A 130 0.89 8.97 -13.23
N ALA A 131 0.55 8.85 -14.51
CA ALA A 131 0.13 7.58 -15.11
C ALA A 131 1.27 6.54 -15.10
N GLU A 132 2.50 6.96 -15.42
CA GLU A 132 3.69 6.10 -15.33
C GLU A 132 3.97 5.64 -13.90
N ARG A 133 3.87 6.53 -12.91
CA ARG A 133 3.97 6.18 -11.49
C ARG A 133 2.89 5.17 -11.10
N LEU A 134 1.64 5.40 -11.49
CA LEU A 134 0.54 4.50 -11.20
C LEU A 134 0.73 3.12 -11.85
N ALA A 135 1.26 3.06 -13.07
CA ALA A 135 1.63 1.81 -13.73
C ALA A 135 2.76 1.07 -12.98
N GLY A 136 3.74 1.80 -12.44
CA GLY A 136 4.76 1.24 -11.55
C GLY A 136 4.16 0.62 -10.28
N VAL A 137 3.26 1.36 -9.62
CA VAL A 137 2.51 0.90 -8.43
C VAL A 137 1.71 -0.36 -8.73
N ARG A 138 1.01 -0.41 -9.88
CA ARG A 138 0.30 -1.61 -10.37
C ARG A 138 1.23 -2.80 -10.55
N ALA A 139 2.38 -2.59 -11.18
CA ALA A 139 3.35 -3.66 -11.44
C ALA A 139 3.92 -4.23 -10.13
N GLU A 140 4.27 -3.38 -9.17
CA GLU A 140 4.70 -3.80 -7.82
C GLU A 140 3.59 -4.55 -7.08
N GLY A 141 2.34 -4.09 -7.24
CA GLY A 141 1.15 -4.70 -6.64
C GLY A 141 0.84 -6.11 -7.08
N ALA A 142 1.38 -6.58 -8.21
CA ALA A 142 1.23 -7.95 -8.66
C ALA A 142 1.70 -8.97 -7.62
N ALA A 143 2.70 -8.61 -6.79
CA ALA A 143 3.19 -9.46 -5.70
C ALA A 143 2.17 -9.63 -4.55
N TYR A 144 1.16 -8.76 -4.45
CA TYR A 144 0.18 -8.72 -3.36
C TYR A 144 -1.25 -9.05 -3.82
N ALA A 145 -1.50 -9.06 -5.14
CA ALA A 145 -2.83 -9.25 -5.73
C ALA A 145 -3.57 -10.48 -5.19
N GLU A 146 -2.90 -11.64 -5.10
CA GLU A 146 -3.54 -12.87 -4.60
C GLU A 146 -3.96 -12.79 -3.12
N ALA A 147 -3.24 -12.04 -2.29
CA ALA A 147 -3.63 -11.83 -0.89
C ALA A 147 -4.87 -10.94 -0.77
N VAL A 148 -4.97 -9.93 -1.65
CA VAL A 148 -6.04 -8.91 -1.64
C VAL A 148 -7.31 -9.37 -2.34
N LYS A 149 -7.20 -10.27 -3.34
CA LYS A 149 -8.30 -10.73 -4.20
C LYS A 149 -9.60 -11.11 -3.47
N PRO A 150 -9.59 -11.79 -2.30
CA PRO A 150 -10.83 -12.09 -1.58
C PRO A 150 -11.60 -10.84 -1.08
N TYR A 151 -10.93 -9.70 -1.01
CA TYR A 151 -11.44 -8.43 -0.48
C TYR A 151 -11.58 -7.36 -1.58
N GLU A 152 -11.36 -7.70 -2.84
CA GLU A 152 -11.34 -6.75 -3.96
C GLU A 152 -12.59 -5.86 -3.98
N GLN A 153 -13.78 -6.45 -3.94
CA GLN A 153 -15.02 -5.67 -3.98
C GLN A 153 -15.16 -4.71 -2.81
N ARG A 154 -14.84 -5.17 -1.58
CA ARG A 154 -14.90 -4.33 -0.38
C ARG A 154 -13.96 -3.14 -0.49
N MET A 155 -12.74 -3.37 -0.99
CA MET A 155 -11.76 -2.32 -1.21
C MET A 155 -12.15 -1.36 -2.33
N ARG A 156 -12.77 -1.85 -3.41
CA ARG A 156 -13.31 -0.99 -4.48
C ARG A 156 -14.39 -0.05 -3.94
N ASP A 157 -15.31 -0.58 -3.14
CA ASP A 157 -16.36 0.21 -2.49
C ASP A 157 -15.76 1.29 -1.56
N LEU A 158 -14.72 0.96 -0.80
CA LEU A 158 -14.02 1.91 0.07
C LEU A 158 -13.26 3.00 -0.68
N ALA A 159 -12.66 2.67 -1.81
CA ALA A 159 -11.91 3.62 -2.64
C ALA A 159 -12.80 4.44 -3.58
N GLY A 160 -14.10 4.15 -3.65
CA GLY A 160 -15.06 4.88 -4.48
C GLY A 160 -14.92 4.59 -5.97
N PHE A 161 -14.49 3.37 -6.32
CA PHE A 161 -14.50 2.85 -7.70
C PHE A 161 -15.92 2.48 -8.15
#